data_AF-A0A5J4SNY5-F1
#
_entry.id   AF-A0A5J4SNY5-F1
#
_cell.length_a   1.000
_cell.length_b   1.000
_cell.length_c   1.000
_cell.angle_alpha   90.00
_cell.angle_beta   90.00
_cell.angle_gamma   90.00
#
_symmetry.space_group_name_H-M   'P 1'
#
loop_
_entity.id
_entity.type
_entity.pdbx_description
1 polymer ?
#
loop_
_entity_poly.entity_id
_entity_poly.type
_entity_poly.pdbx_seq_one_letter_code
_entity_poly.pdbx_strand_id
1 'polypeptide(L)'
;MNEIIEIATKDFHEEALKLRREKQMDFLEDLIGMDWGDTLGVVYLLESSVTGERTAIKTATTDRENPTLFSVCDIWKAAELKEREVYDFFGIRFVNHPDMRRLYLRSDWVGHPLRKDDDPTDERNPLRLDNEATIDTTVEWELNPDGTIKGKEKFIFEKDEYIINIGPQHPATHGVLRFRTSLEGETIRKLDVHCGYIHRGIEKLNESLTYPQTLALTDRLDYLAAHQSRHALCMCIEKALGIEVSERVQTIRTIMDELQRIDSHLLFYSCLCMDLGGLTAFFYGFRDREKILNIFEETCGGRLIMNYNTIGGVQADIHPNFV
;
A
#
# COMPACT_ATOMS: atom_id res chain seq x y z
N MET A 1 -21.79 4.35 0.36
CA MET A 1 -20.62 4.50 1.26
C MET A 1 -21.14 5.24 2.46
N ASN A 2 -20.96 4.69 3.67
CA ASN A 2 -21.39 5.34 4.90
C ASN A 2 -20.69 6.70 5.06
N GLU A 3 -21.36 7.63 5.73
CA GLU A 3 -20.87 8.98 6.03
C GLU A 3 -19.49 8.91 6.72
N ILE A 4 -18.53 9.72 6.27
CA ILE A 4 -17.21 9.81 6.89
C ILE A 4 -17.38 10.52 8.23
N ILE A 5 -17.01 9.86 9.32
CA ILE A 5 -17.10 10.43 10.66
C ILE A 5 -15.84 11.26 10.91
N GLU A 6 -15.99 12.57 11.01
CA GLU A 6 -14.89 13.48 11.36
C GLU A 6 -14.74 13.57 12.88
N ILE A 7 -13.53 13.30 13.36
CA ILE A 7 -13.21 13.24 14.78
C ILE A 7 -12.04 14.18 15.06
N ALA A 8 -12.21 15.03 16.08
CA ALA A 8 -11.16 15.93 16.52
C ALA A 8 -9.93 15.14 17.01
N THR A 9 -8.74 15.64 16.71
CA THR A 9 -7.47 14.94 17.01
C THR A 9 -7.36 14.49 18.46
N LYS A 10 -7.83 15.30 19.41
CA LYS A 10 -7.75 15.01 20.86
C LYS A 10 -8.59 13.81 21.28
N ASP A 11 -9.73 13.61 20.63
CA ASP A 11 -10.70 12.57 20.98
C ASP A 11 -10.54 11.32 20.08
N PHE A 12 -9.62 11.37 19.11
CA PHE A 12 -9.49 10.37 18.06
C PHE A 12 -9.24 8.96 18.59
N HIS A 13 -8.30 8.80 19.53
CA HIS A 13 -7.97 7.49 20.10
C HIS A 13 -9.13 6.91 20.92
N GLU A 14 -9.80 7.74 21.73
CA GLU A 14 -10.92 7.30 22.56
C GLU A 14 -12.13 6.88 21.72
N GLU A 15 -12.46 7.65 20.68
CA GLU A 15 -13.55 7.29 19.75
C GLU A 15 -13.19 6.06 18.90
N ALA A 16 -11.94 5.91 18.49
CA ALA A 16 -11.47 4.70 17.82
C ALA A 16 -11.62 3.46 18.72
N LEU A 17 -11.25 3.55 20.00
CA LEU A 17 -11.46 2.50 20.99
C LEU A 17 -12.94 2.17 21.18
N LYS A 18 -13.79 3.19 21.20
CA LYS A 18 -15.23 3.05 21.32
C LYS A 18 -15.82 2.32 20.11
N LEU A 19 -15.42 2.67 18.89
CA LEU A 19 -15.86 1.98 17.67
C LEU A 19 -15.47 0.50 17.69
N ARG A 20 -14.26 0.17 18.14
CA ARG A 20 -13.85 -1.23 18.28
C ARG A 20 -14.67 -1.97 19.34
N ARG A 21 -14.99 -1.34 20.47
CA ARG A 21 -15.73 -1.99 21.59
C ARG A 21 -17.22 -2.11 21.34
N GLU A 22 -17.86 -1.03 20.88
CA GLU A 22 -19.32 -0.93 20.77
C GLU A 22 -19.84 -1.46 19.44
N LYS A 23 -19.12 -1.16 18.34
CA LYS A 23 -19.52 -1.56 16.98
C LYS A 23 -18.71 -2.74 16.41
N GLN A 24 -17.76 -3.27 17.17
CA GLN A 24 -16.88 -4.36 16.73
C GLN A 24 -16.14 -4.04 15.42
N MET A 25 -15.69 -2.79 15.26
CA MET A 25 -14.80 -2.40 14.18
C MET A 25 -13.40 -2.95 14.49
N ASP A 26 -13.15 -4.21 14.18
CA ASP A 26 -11.95 -4.96 14.56
C ASP A 26 -10.95 -5.15 13.42
N PHE A 27 -11.35 -4.82 12.19
CA PHE A 27 -10.50 -4.90 11.01
C PHE A 27 -10.22 -3.50 10.44
N LEU A 28 -8.94 -3.15 10.33
CA LEU A 28 -8.49 -1.96 9.61
C LEU A 28 -8.23 -2.35 8.15
N GLU A 29 -9.15 -1.98 7.25
CA GLU A 29 -9.04 -2.22 5.81
C GLU A 29 -7.93 -1.35 5.23
N ASP A 30 -8.01 -0.03 5.44
CA ASP A 30 -7.00 0.89 4.92
C ASP A 30 -6.79 2.18 5.72
N LEU A 31 -5.65 2.82 5.48
CA LEU A 31 -5.31 4.13 6.02
C LEU A 31 -4.78 5.00 4.88
N ILE A 32 -5.43 6.14 4.67
CA ILE A 32 -5.10 7.05 3.58
C ILE A 32 -4.61 8.36 4.20
N GLY A 33 -3.35 8.71 3.95
CA GLY A 33 -2.81 10.04 4.25
C GLY A 33 -3.30 11.07 3.23
N MET A 34 -3.64 12.27 3.71
CA MET A 34 -4.20 13.32 2.88
C MET A 34 -3.62 14.69 3.21
N ASP A 35 -3.38 15.48 2.17
CA ASP A 35 -3.11 16.91 2.25
C ASP A 35 -4.26 17.68 1.58
N TRP A 36 -5.10 18.32 2.39
CA TRP A 36 -6.23 19.14 1.94
C TRP A 36 -5.84 20.61 1.74
N GLY A 37 -4.54 20.94 1.66
CA GLY A 37 -4.02 22.30 1.52
C GLY A 37 -3.85 22.98 2.87
N ASP A 38 -4.95 23.29 3.56
CA ASP A 38 -4.88 23.96 4.87
C ASP A 38 -4.62 22.99 6.02
N THR A 39 -4.93 21.71 5.83
CA THR A 39 -4.83 20.67 6.86
C THR A 39 -4.15 19.42 6.31
N LEU A 40 -3.43 18.75 7.21
CA LEU A 40 -2.87 17.43 6.98
C LEU A 40 -3.64 16.43 7.84
N GLY A 41 -3.93 15.25 7.32
CA GLY A 41 -4.56 14.23 8.14
C GLY A 41 -4.71 12.90 7.45
N VAL A 42 -5.63 12.12 7.98
CA VAL A 42 -5.77 10.71 7.62
C VAL A 42 -7.23 10.28 7.63
N VAL A 43 -7.53 9.30 6.79
CA VAL A 43 -8.81 8.59 6.76
C VAL A 43 -8.55 7.11 6.99
N TYR A 44 -9.14 6.55 8.05
CA TYR A 44 -9.11 5.12 8.34
C TYR A 44 -10.39 4.48 7.82
N LEU A 45 -10.25 3.40 7.06
CA LEU A 45 -11.33 2.55 6.59
C LEU A 45 -11.41 1.32 7.48
N LEU A 46 -12.52 1.19 8.21
CA LEU A 46 -12.75 0.13 9.18
C LEU A 46 -13.87 -0.78 8.70
N GLU A 47 -13.73 -2.07 8.98
CA GLU A 47 -14.75 -3.08 8.77
C GLU A 47 -14.94 -3.88 10.07
N SER A 48 -16.18 -4.26 10.34
CA SER A 48 -16.48 -5.29 11.35
C SER A 48 -16.43 -6.67 10.73
N SER A 49 -15.55 -7.53 11.22
CA SER A 49 -15.43 -8.92 10.76
C SER A 49 -16.69 -9.77 11.00
N VAL A 50 -17.57 -9.32 11.91
CA VAL A 50 -18.79 -10.04 12.31
C VAL A 50 -20.00 -9.58 11.51
N THR A 51 -20.20 -8.27 11.35
CA THR A 51 -21.39 -7.73 10.67
C THR A 51 -21.15 -7.37 9.21
N GLY A 52 -19.89 -7.21 8.79
CA GLY A 52 -19.52 -6.65 7.49
C GLY A 52 -19.82 -5.15 7.36
N GLU A 53 -20.22 -4.48 8.43
CA GLU A 53 -20.44 -3.02 8.42
C GLU A 53 -19.11 -2.30 8.19
N ARG A 54 -19.10 -1.36 7.25
CA ARG A 54 -17.93 -0.53 6.92
C ARG A 54 -18.14 0.90 7.37
N THR A 55 -17.13 1.50 7.99
CA THR A 55 -17.15 2.89 8.43
C THR A 55 -15.81 3.55 8.12
N ALA A 56 -15.84 4.82 7.73
CA ALA A 56 -14.65 5.62 7.56
C ALA A 56 -14.57 6.66 8.68
N ILE A 57 -13.43 6.76 9.34
CA ILE A 57 -13.15 7.82 10.33
C ILE A 57 -12.02 8.71 9.83
N LYS A 58 -12.15 10.02 10.04
CA LYS A 58 -11.21 11.02 9.58
C LYS A 58 -10.71 11.85 10.77
N THR A 59 -9.42 12.13 10.80
CA THR A 59 -8.86 13.16 11.69
C THR A 59 -7.80 13.97 10.96
N ALA A 60 -7.64 15.23 11.36
CA ALA A 60 -6.77 16.18 10.70
C ALA A 60 -6.19 17.20 11.69
N THR A 61 -5.05 17.77 11.34
CA THR A 61 -4.40 18.86 12.07
C THR A 61 -4.17 20.05 11.14
N THR A 62 -4.27 21.25 11.71
CA THR A 62 -3.95 22.52 11.04
C THR A 62 -2.47 22.88 11.15
N ASP A 63 -1.72 22.22 12.03
CA ASP A 63 -0.27 22.45 12.17
C ASP A 63 0.48 21.72 11.05
N ARG A 64 0.88 22.46 10.00
CA ARG A 64 1.65 21.91 8.88
C ARG A 64 3.16 21.83 9.15
N GLU A 65 3.67 22.62 10.09
CA GLU A 65 5.09 22.65 10.43
C GLU A 65 5.47 21.45 11.30
N ASN A 66 4.63 21.13 12.30
CA ASN A 66 4.80 20.00 13.19
C ASN A 66 3.50 19.17 13.32
N PRO A 67 3.00 18.58 12.22
CA PRO A 67 1.75 17.84 12.24
C PRO A 67 1.88 16.61 13.13
N THR A 68 0.99 16.52 14.11
CA THR A 68 0.91 15.41 15.06
C THR A 68 -0.52 14.88 15.14
N LEU A 69 -0.64 13.55 15.20
CA LEU A 69 -1.90 12.83 15.44
C LEU A 69 -1.65 11.72 16.47
N PHE A 70 -2.68 11.17 17.07
CA PHE A 70 -2.53 10.00 17.95
C PHE A 70 -2.52 8.70 17.12
N SER A 71 -1.56 7.83 17.40
CA SER A 71 -1.51 6.48 16.85
C SER A 71 -2.69 5.66 17.33
N VAL A 72 -3.17 4.74 16.49
CA VAL A 72 -4.16 3.71 16.86
C VAL A 72 -3.60 2.29 16.69
N CYS A 73 -2.27 2.14 16.63
CA CYS A 73 -1.61 0.85 16.44
C CYS A 73 -1.77 -0.12 17.62
N ASP A 74 -2.04 0.38 18.83
CA ASP A 74 -2.43 -0.41 20.00
C ASP A 74 -3.85 -0.98 19.86
N ILE A 75 -4.69 -0.31 19.08
CA ILE A 75 -6.03 -0.77 18.72
C ILE A 75 -5.92 -1.75 17.54
N TRP A 76 -5.45 -1.30 16.37
CA TRP A 76 -5.27 -2.13 15.19
C TRP A 76 -3.80 -2.23 14.82
N LYS A 77 -3.20 -3.40 15.03
CA LYS A 77 -1.76 -3.62 14.78
C LYS A 77 -1.35 -3.30 13.34
N ALA A 78 -2.26 -3.45 12.38
CA ALA A 78 -2.04 -3.10 10.97
C ALA A 78 -1.72 -1.60 10.76
N ALA A 79 -2.14 -0.72 11.68
CA ALA A 79 -1.83 0.71 11.60
C ALA A 79 -0.31 0.98 11.74
N GLU A 80 0.46 0.07 12.32
CA GLU A 80 1.90 0.30 12.57
C GLU A 80 2.71 0.57 11.29
N LEU A 81 2.42 -0.15 10.21
CA LEU A 81 3.08 0.09 8.93
C LEU A 81 2.47 1.26 8.19
N LYS A 82 1.14 1.40 8.22
CA LYS A 82 0.44 2.43 7.46
C LYS A 82 0.65 3.84 8.04
N GLU A 83 0.72 3.98 9.36
CA GLU A 83 1.03 5.26 10.01
C GLU A 83 2.46 5.71 9.69
N ARG A 84 3.41 4.76 9.59
CA ARG A 84 4.78 5.03 9.11
C ARG A 84 4.82 5.46 7.66
N GLU A 85 4.01 4.87 6.80
CA GLU A 85 3.85 5.31 5.40
C GLU A 85 3.36 6.76 5.32
N VAL A 86 2.31 7.09 6.08
CA VAL A 86 1.78 8.46 6.15
C VAL A 86 2.84 9.42 6.69
N TYR A 87 3.61 9.03 7.69
CA TYR A 87 4.73 9.82 8.17
C TYR A 87 5.80 10.03 7.09
N ASP A 88 6.15 8.99 6.35
CA ASP A 88 7.19 9.07 5.33
C ASP A 88 6.82 10.07 4.23
N PHE A 89 5.58 9.98 3.76
CA PHE A 89 5.10 10.75 2.61
C PHE A 89 4.45 12.09 2.93
N PHE A 90 3.83 12.24 4.11
CA PHE A 90 3.14 13.46 4.56
C PHE A 90 3.75 14.07 5.82
N GLY A 91 4.72 13.44 6.48
CA GLY A 91 5.39 13.99 7.66
C GLY A 91 4.56 14.08 8.93
N ILE A 92 3.37 13.49 8.93
CA ILE A 92 2.48 13.46 10.10
C ILE A 92 3.07 12.51 11.14
N ARG A 93 3.38 13.03 12.33
CA ARG A 93 3.98 12.25 13.43
C ARG A 93 2.88 11.64 14.29
N PHE A 94 2.90 10.33 14.47
CA PHE A 94 1.94 9.63 15.32
C PHE A 94 2.48 9.49 16.75
N VAL A 95 1.78 10.13 17.69
CA VAL A 95 2.05 10.08 19.12
C VAL A 95 1.67 8.69 19.64
N ASN A 96 2.51 8.12 20.51
CA ASN A 96 2.44 6.75 21.03
C ASN A 96 2.70 5.64 19.98
N HIS A 97 3.20 5.99 18.80
CA HIS A 97 3.64 5.00 17.82
C HIS A 97 5.03 4.42 18.20
N PRO A 98 5.24 3.10 18.13
CA PRO A 98 6.49 2.45 18.58
C PRO A 98 7.69 2.65 17.65
N ASP A 99 7.46 3.01 16.39
CA ASP A 99 8.54 3.21 15.41
C ASP A 99 8.16 4.27 14.37
N MET A 100 8.74 5.47 14.45
CA MET A 100 8.45 6.56 13.50
C MET A 100 9.59 6.79 12.50
N ARG A 101 10.28 5.73 12.08
CA ARG A 101 11.24 5.80 10.97
C ARG A 101 10.51 5.76 9.63
N ARG A 102 11.15 6.36 8.61
CA ARG A 102 10.77 6.20 7.20
C ARG A 102 10.65 4.73 6.83
N LEU A 103 9.75 4.41 5.89
CA LEU A 103 9.41 3.05 5.50
C LEU A 103 9.74 2.76 4.03
N TYR A 104 9.47 3.72 3.14
CA TYR A 104 9.64 3.60 1.70
C TYR A 104 10.74 4.51 1.15
N LEU A 105 10.88 5.72 1.68
CA LEU A 105 11.91 6.65 1.26
C LEU A 105 13.23 6.35 1.99
N ARG A 106 14.34 6.70 1.36
CA ARG A 106 15.66 6.64 1.99
C ARG A 106 15.68 7.51 3.25
N SER A 107 16.43 7.08 4.25
CA SER A 107 16.62 7.83 5.50
C SER A 107 17.19 9.23 5.31
N ASP A 108 18.01 9.45 4.27
CA ASP A 108 18.56 10.75 3.93
C ASP A 108 17.63 11.62 3.07
N TRP A 109 16.41 11.15 2.79
CA TRP A 109 15.40 11.93 2.06
C TRP A 109 14.97 13.15 2.84
N VAL A 110 14.98 14.31 2.18
CA VAL A 110 14.57 15.59 2.74
C VAL A 110 13.20 15.96 2.17
N GLY A 111 12.24 16.23 3.06
CA GLY A 111 10.87 16.58 2.69
C GLY A 111 9.89 15.40 2.69
N HIS A 112 8.71 15.65 2.13
CA HIS A 112 7.53 14.77 2.18
C HIS A 112 6.77 14.85 0.85
N PRO A 113 7.04 13.94 -0.10
CA PRO A 113 6.71 14.12 -1.52
C PRO A 113 5.21 14.15 -1.84
N LEU A 114 4.34 13.66 -0.94
CA LEU A 114 2.89 13.70 -1.15
C LEU A 114 2.23 14.94 -0.58
N ARG A 115 2.96 15.83 0.10
CA ARG A 115 2.43 17.15 0.43
C ARG A 115 2.30 18.02 -0.82
N LYS A 116 1.37 18.98 -0.77
CA LYS A 116 1.13 19.94 -1.87
C LYS A 116 2.17 21.06 -1.91
N ASP A 117 2.84 21.31 -0.80
CA ASP A 117 3.92 22.30 -0.65
C ASP A 117 5.33 21.70 -0.83
N ASP A 118 5.45 20.41 -1.12
CA ASP A 118 6.73 19.75 -1.42
C ASP A 118 6.96 19.71 -2.94
N ASP A 119 7.96 20.45 -3.41
CA ASP A 119 8.32 20.55 -4.83
C ASP A 119 9.16 19.34 -5.27
N PRO A 120 8.66 18.49 -6.19
CA PRO A 120 9.40 17.31 -6.66
C PRO A 120 10.59 17.66 -7.57
N THR A 121 10.74 18.90 -8.02
CA THR A 121 11.85 19.36 -8.86
C THR A 121 13.07 19.84 -8.07
N ASP A 122 12.95 19.84 -6.75
CA ASP A 122 14.00 20.29 -5.86
C ASP A 122 15.25 19.39 -5.89
N GLU A 123 16.43 20.00 -6.03
CA GLU A 123 17.71 19.30 -6.07
C GLU A 123 18.15 18.74 -4.71
N ARG A 124 17.37 18.97 -3.62
CA ARG A 124 17.62 18.44 -2.27
C ARG A 124 17.78 16.92 -2.21
N ASN A 125 17.17 16.17 -3.13
CA ASN A 125 17.20 14.70 -3.16
C ASN A 125 17.87 14.16 -4.44
N PRO A 126 19.20 14.33 -4.60
CA PRO A 126 19.89 13.87 -5.80
C PRO A 126 19.94 12.34 -5.86
N LEU A 127 20.12 11.79 -7.07
CA LEU A 127 20.36 10.36 -7.24
C LEU A 127 21.61 9.93 -6.47
N ARG A 128 21.42 9.02 -5.53
CA ARG A 128 22.49 8.46 -4.70
C ARG A 128 23.06 7.21 -5.35
N LEU A 129 24.38 7.15 -5.48
CA LEU A 129 25.10 6.00 -6.05
C LEU A 129 25.70 5.10 -4.95
N ASP A 130 25.63 5.54 -3.71
CA ASP A 130 26.12 4.85 -2.52
C ASP A 130 24.99 4.13 -1.78
N ASN A 131 25.41 3.07 -1.07
CA ASN A 131 24.52 2.29 -0.22
C ASN A 131 24.11 3.12 1.00
N GLU A 132 22.83 3.06 1.32
CA GLU A 132 22.28 3.70 2.50
C GLU A 132 22.80 3.04 3.79
N ALA A 133 23.23 3.86 4.75
CA ALA A 133 23.57 3.39 6.08
C ALA A 133 22.31 2.89 6.78
N THR A 134 22.39 1.72 7.41
CA THR A 134 21.24 1.17 8.10
C THR A 134 21.06 1.85 9.46
N ILE A 135 19.90 2.45 9.70
CA ILE A 135 19.58 3.10 10.97
C ILE A 135 19.03 2.08 11.97
N ASP A 136 19.71 1.99 13.12
CA ASP A 136 19.37 1.08 14.22
C ASP A 136 18.55 1.72 15.35
N THR A 137 18.25 3.02 15.24
CA THR A 137 17.50 3.77 16.23
C THR A 137 16.20 4.32 15.67
N THR A 138 15.16 4.32 16.49
CA THR A 138 13.88 4.96 16.22
C THR A 138 13.56 5.99 17.31
N VAL A 139 12.58 6.86 17.03
CA VAL A 139 12.10 7.87 17.96
C VAL A 139 10.65 7.57 18.28
N GLU A 140 10.39 7.24 19.55
CA GLU A 140 9.04 7.12 20.09
C GLU A 140 8.61 8.49 20.63
N TRP A 141 7.48 9.00 20.16
CA TRP A 141 6.95 10.29 20.60
C TRP A 141 5.88 10.05 21.66
N GLU A 142 6.19 10.36 22.91
CA GLU A 142 5.26 10.19 24.04
C GLU A 142 4.68 11.55 24.45
N LEU A 143 3.37 11.57 24.74
CA LEU A 143 2.73 12.70 25.37
C LEU A 143 3.03 12.68 26.87
N ASN A 144 3.81 13.65 27.34
CA ASN A 144 4.09 13.79 28.76
C ASN A 144 2.86 14.34 29.51
N PRO A 145 2.76 14.12 30.84
CA PRO A 145 1.69 14.67 31.66
C PRO A 145 1.58 16.20 31.65
N ASP A 146 2.64 16.91 31.22
CA ASP A 146 2.69 18.36 31.06
C ASP A 146 2.16 18.86 29.70
N GLY A 147 1.71 17.95 28.82
CA GLY A 147 1.23 18.25 27.48
C GLY A 147 2.32 18.43 26.44
N THR A 148 3.60 18.26 26.79
CA THR A 148 4.72 18.31 25.84
C THR A 148 4.96 16.96 25.18
N ILE A 149 5.21 16.97 23.87
CA ILE A 149 5.61 15.77 23.13
C ILE A 149 7.14 15.69 23.17
N LYS A 150 7.70 14.64 23.77
CA LYS A 150 9.15 14.39 23.75
C LYS A 150 9.44 13.11 22.98
N GLY A 151 10.44 13.18 22.12
CA GLY A 151 11.00 12.02 21.43
C GLY A 151 11.98 11.28 22.35
N LYS A 152 11.78 9.98 22.51
CA LYS A 152 12.72 9.08 23.19
C LYS A 152 13.38 8.20 22.14
N GLU A 153 14.71 8.25 22.08
CA GLU A 153 15.47 7.38 21.18
C GLU A 153 15.50 5.95 21.72
N LYS A 154 15.20 4.99 20.84
CA LYS A 154 15.14 3.57 21.15
C LYS A 154 15.89 2.77 20.10
N PHE A 155 16.70 1.82 20.54
CA PHE A 155 17.36 0.87 19.65
C PHE A 155 16.38 -0.22 19.23
N ILE A 156 16.39 -0.57 17.95
CA ILE A 156 15.50 -1.60 17.38
C ILE A 156 15.93 -2.99 17.86
N PHE A 157 17.22 -3.25 17.73
CA PHE A 157 17.89 -4.46 18.15
C PHE A 157 18.79 -4.15 19.35
N GLU A 158 18.78 -5.02 20.34
CA GLU A 158 19.71 -4.96 21.45
C GLU A 158 21.12 -5.41 21.00
N LYS A 159 22.17 -5.00 21.73
CA LYS A 159 23.56 -5.25 21.30
C LYS A 159 23.93 -6.73 21.19
N ASP A 160 23.25 -7.58 21.94
CA ASP A 160 23.53 -9.01 22.02
C ASP A 160 22.62 -9.84 21.08
N GLU A 161 21.74 -9.19 20.30
CA GLU A 161 20.87 -9.88 19.34
C GLU A 161 21.65 -10.33 18.10
N TYR A 162 21.40 -11.56 17.66
CA TYR A 162 21.99 -12.11 16.45
C TYR A 162 21.11 -11.76 15.23
N ILE A 163 21.62 -10.87 14.38
CA ILE A 163 20.86 -10.30 13.25
C ILE A 163 21.37 -10.85 11.93
N ILE A 164 20.46 -11.39 11.11
CA ILE A 164 20.73 -11.78 9.73
C ILE A 164 19.98 -10.84 8.77
N ASN A 165 20.68 -10.38 7.72
CA ASN A 165 20.05 -9.71 6.59
C ASN A 165 19.64 -10.74 5.53
N ILE A 166 18.37 -10.76 5.15
CA ILE A 166 17.84 -11.54 4.03
C ILE A 166 17.38 -10.56 2.96
N GLY A 167 17.90 -10.67 1.74
CA GLY A 167 17.66 -9.69 0.66
C GLY A 167 18.65 -8.52 0.68
N PRO A 168 18.45 -7.49 -0.18
CA PRO A 168 17.31 -7.29 -1.08
C PRO A 168 17.29 -8.26 -2.27
N GLN A 169 18.42 -8.89 -2.58
CA GLN A 169 18.55 -9.92 -3.60
C GLN A 169 18.56 -11.30 -2.94
N HIS A 170 17.42 -11.97 -2.91
CA HIS A 170 17.31 -13.35 -2.43
C HIS A 170 16.20 -14.08 -3.21
N PRO A 171 16.38 -15.35 -3.63
CA PRO A 171 15.36 -16.05 -4.44
C PRO A 171 13.98 -16.08 -3.78
N ALA A 172 13.93 -16.24 -2.45
CA ALA A 172 12.67 -16.33 -1.70
C ALA A 172 11.95 -14.99 -1.44
N THR A 173 12.51 -13.84 -1.87
CA THR A 173 11.86 -12.53 -1.65
C THR A 173 10.93 -12.11 -2.79
N HIS A 174 10.83 -12.91 -3.88
CA HIS A 174 9.94 -12.68 -5.04
C HIS A 174 9.85 -11.23 -5.49
N GLY A 175 11.01 -10.61 -5.66
CA GLY A 175 11.14 -9.17 -5.86
C GLY A 175 12.26 -8.62 -4.99
N VAL A 176 12.17 -7.33 -4.68
CA VAL A 176 13.20 -6.61 -3.94
C VAL A 176 12.66 -6.23 -2.57
N LEU A 177 13.06 -7.00 -1.56
CA LEU A 177 12.63 -6.83 -0.18
C LEU A 177 13.78 -7.21 0.73
N ARG A 178 14.06 -6.40 1.75
CA ARG A 178 15.13 -6.65 2.71
C ARG A 178 14.55 -6.85 4.10
N PHE A 179 14.85 -7.99 4.70
CA PHE A 179 14.50 -8.33 6.07
C PHE A 179 15.74 -8.31 6.95
N ARG A 180 15.67 -7.58 8.07
CA ARG A 180 16.63 -7.71 9.17
C ARG A 180 15.97 -8.55 10.24
N THR A 181 16.44 -9.78 10.37
CA THR A 181 15.79 -10.80 11.20
C THR A 181 16.68 -11.07 12.40
N SER A 182 16.15 -10.82 13.59
CA SER A 182 16.78 -11.22 14.86
C SER A 182 16.37 -12.64 15.20
N LEU A 183 17.35 -13.49 15.47
CA LEU A 183 17.17 -14.92 15.71
C LEU A 183 17.62 -15.32 17.11
N GLU A 184 16.82 -16.17 17.75
CA GLU A 184 17.19 -16.93 18.94
C GLU A 184 17.24 -18.41 18.56
N GLY A 185 18.43 -18.88 18.19
CA GLY A 185 18.59 -20.19 17.56
C GLY A 185 17.85 -20.25 16.22
N GLU A 186 16.79 -21.05 16.14
CA GLU A 186 15.92 -21.20 14.95
C GLU A 186 14.63 -20.36 15.05
N THR A 187 14.38 -19.70 16.18
CA THR A 187 13.15 -18.92 16.40
C THR A 187 13.37 -17.46 16.02
N ILE A 188 12.47 -16.91 15.20
CA ILE A 188 12.46 -15.47 14.88
C ILE A 188 11.98 -14.68 16.08
N ARG A 189 12.81 -13.77 16.60
CA ARG A 189 12.48 -12.92 17.75
C ARG A 189 11.91 -11.57 17.33
N LYS A 190 12.54 -10.92 16.35
CA LYS A 190 12.13 -9.62 15.78
C LYS A 190 12.39 -9.61 14.28
N LEU A 191 11.54 -8.89 13.55
CA LEU A 191 11.67 -8.67 12.12
C LEU A 191 11.55 -7.18 11.84
N ASP A 192 12.58 -6.60 11.23
CA ASP A 192 12.54 -5.24 10.69
C ASP A 192 12.56 -5.31 9.15
N VAL A 193 11.47 -4.84 8.54
CA VAL A 193 11.24 -4.92 7.09
C VAL A 193 11.62 -3.58 6.45
N HIS A 194 12.52 -3.62 5.47
CA HIS A 194 12.91 -2.48 4.66
C HIS A 194 12.16 -2.54 3.32
N CYS A 195 11.22 -1.61 3.16
CA CYS A 195 10.41 -1.45 1.96
C CYS A 195 11.00 -0.37 1.05
N GLY A 196 10.33 -0.07 -0.07
CA GLY A 196 10.65 1.13 -0.86
C GLY A 196 11.55 0.92 -2.08
N TYR A 197 12.21 -0.24 -2.23
CA TYR A 197 13.10 -0.49 -3.38
C TYR A 197 12.43 -0.36 -4.76
N ILE A 198 11.11 -0.56 -4.84
CA ILE A 198 10.30 -0.44 -6.08
C ILE A 198 9.32 0.75 -5.97
N HIS A 199 9.45 1.60 -4.95
CA HIS A 199 8.62 2.79 -4.86
C HIS A 199 8.96 3.77 -6.00
N ARG A 200 7.95 4.12 -6.81
CA ARG A 200 8.10 4.94 -8.02
C ARG A 200 7.33 6.26 -7.97
N GLY A 201 6.71 6.60 -6.82
CA GLY A 201 5.91 7.82 -6.68
C GLY A 201 4.72 7.91 -7.65
N ILE A 202 4.10 6.78 -8.00
CA ILE A 202 3.00 6.72 -8.99
C ILE A 202 1.83 7.62 -8.57
N GLU A 203 1.52 7.69 -7.28
CA GLU A 203 0.47 8.56 -6.73
C GLU A 203 0.74 10.04 -7.02
N LYS A 204 1.97 10.51 -6.75
CA LYS A 204 2.37 11.89 -7.04
C LYS A 204 2.35 12.18 -8.53
N LEU A 205 2.81 11.25 -9.36
CA LEU A 205 2.77 11.38 -10.82
C LEU A 205 1.32 11.54 -11.32
N ASN A 206 0.39 10.77 -10.77
CA ASN A 206 -1.03 10.83 -11.14
C ASN A 206 -1.67 12.20 -10.89
N GLU A 207 -1.16 13.01 -9.95
CA GLU A 207 -1.68 14.37 -9.71
C GLU A 207 -1.51 15.31 -10.92
N SER A 208 -0.46 15.09 -11.73
CA SER A 208 -0.15 15.88 -12.92
C SER A 208 -0.78 15.36 -14.21
N LEU A 209 -1.31 14.13 -14.17
CA LEU A 209 -1.83 13.43 -15.34
C LEU A 209 -3.34 13.58 -15.46
N THR A 210 -3.84 13.55 -16.69
CA THR A 210 -5.28 13.44 -16.94
C THR A 210 -5.79 12.03 -16.62
N TYR A 211 -7.07 11.89 -16.26
CA TYR A 211 -7.66 10.59 -15.90
C TYR A 211 -7.41 9.45 -16.91
N PRO A 212 -7.46 9.66 -18.24
CA PRO A 212 -7.11 8.58 -19.18
C PRO A 212 -5.62 8.22 -19.16
N GLN A 213 -4.73 9.18 -18.88
CA GLN A 213 -3.28 8.95 -18.80
C GLN A 213 -2.89 8.16 -17.54
N THR A 214 -3.59 8.36 -16.41
CA THR A 214 -3.31 7.63 -15.16
C THR A 214 -3.51 6.12 -15.33
N LEU A 215 -4.45 5.70 -16.19
CA LEU A 215 -4.71 4.28 -16.45
C LEU A 215 -3.47 3.51 -16.94
N ALA A 216 -2.53 4.18 -17.62
CA ALA A 216 -1.30 3.55 -18.10
C ALA A 216 -0.33 3.16 -16.97
N LEU A 217 -0.48 3.77 -15.80
CA LEU A 217 0.33 3.47 -14.60
C LEU A 217 -0.31 2.40 -13.73
N THR A 218 -1.65 2.30 -13.73
CA THR A 218 -2.40 1.38 -12.87
C THR A 218 -2.14 -0.10 -13.17
N ASP A 219 -1.95 -0.48 -14.44
CA ASP A 219 -1.57 -1.84 -14.85
C ASP A 219 -0.24 -2.31 -14.22
N ARG A 220 0.57 -1.38 -13.72
CA ARG A 220 1.91 -1.64 -13.19
C ARG A 220 1.97 -1.64 -11.66
N LEU A 221 0.85 -1.41 -10.98
CA LEU A 221 0.77 -1.46 -9.52
C LEU A 221 0.89 -2.91 -9.05
N ASP A 222 0.01 -3.77 -9.55
CA ASP A 222 0.15 -5.22 -9.49
C ASP A 222 0.30 -5.76 -10.91
N TYR A 223 1.52 -6.19 -11.25
CA TYR A 223 1.86 -6.71 -12.57
C TYR A 223 1.26 -8.09 -12.86
N LEU A 224 0.62 -8.73 -11.88
CA LEU A 224 -0.15 -9.96 -12.03
C LEU A 224 -1.66 -9.73 -12.05
N ALA A 225 -2.13 -8.53 -11.69
CA ALA A 225 -3.54 -8.17 -11.66
C ALA A 225 -3.79 -6.85 -12.41
N ALA A 226 -3.18 -6.70 -13.59
CA ALA A 226 -3.28 -5.48 -14.41
C ALA A 226 -4.75 -5.12 -14.73
N HIS A 227 -5.53 -6.09 -15.23
CA HIS A 227 -6.96 -5.88 -15.54
C HIS A 227 -7.76 -5.37 -14.35
N GLN A 228 -7.62 -6.03 -13.20
CA GLN A 228 -8.37 -5.74 -11.98
C GLN A 228 -7.99 -4.38 -11.39
N SER A 229 -6.69 -4.09 -11.32
CA SER A 229 -6.18 -2.81 -10.83
C SER A 229 -6.74 -1.66 -11.66
N ARG A 230 -6.71 -1.81 -12.99
CA ARG A 230 -7.25 -0.81 -13.91
C ARG A 230 -8.76 -0.73 -13.89
N HIS A 231 -9.45 -1.87 -13.76
CA HIS A 231 -10.90 -1.90 -13.63
C HIS A 231 -11.35 -1.15 -12.37
N ALA A 232 -10.68 -1.34 -11.23
CA ALA A 232 -10.99 -0.63 -10.00
C ALA A 232 -10.90 0.90 -10.17
N LEU A 233 -9.85 1.40 -10.84
CA LEU A 233 -9.72 2.83 -11.12
C LEU A 233 -10.79 3.33 -12.10
N CYS A 234 -11.06 2.61 -13.18
CA CYS A 234 -12.14 2.95 -14.12
C CYS A 234 -13.49 3.03 -13.41
N MET A 235 -13.82 2.04 -12.57
CA MET A 235 -15.06 2.03 -11.79
C MET A 235 -15.15 3.20 -10.81
N CYS A 236 -14.04 3.57 -10.18
CA CYS A 236 -13.99 4.73 -9.29
C CYS A 236 -14.34 6.03 -10.05
N ILE A 237 -13.73 6.23 -11.22
CA ILE A 237 -13.95 7.40 -12.07
C ILE A 237 -15.38 7.40 -12.66
N GLU A 238 -15.86 6.25 -13.14
CA GLU A 238 -17.21 6.08 -13.69
C GLU A 238 -18.28 6.40 -12.65
N LYS A 239 -18.11 5.90 -11.41
CA LYS A 239 -19.00 6.22 -10.29
C LYS A 239 -18.97 7.70 -9.93
N ALA A 240 -17.79 8.32 -9.91
CA ALA A 240 -17.66 9.75 -9.64
C ALA A 240 -18.32 10.63 -10.72
N LEU A 241 -18.30 10.18 -11.98
CA LEU A 241 -18.95 10.86 -13.11
C LEU A 241 -20.44 10.52 -13.27
N GLY A 242 -20.95 9.52 -12.53
CA GLY A 242 -22.32 9.03 -12.70
C GLY A 242 -22.57 8.32 -14.04
N ILE A 243 -21.54 7.70 -14.62
CA ILE A 243 -21.64 6.97 -15.90
C ILE A 243 -22.05 5.52 -15.64
N GLU A 244 -23.12 5.07 -16.29
CA GLU A 244 -23.51 3.67 -16.30
C GLU A 244 -22.96 2.97 -17.55
N VAL A 245 -22.30 1.84 -17.33
CA VAL A 245 -21.67 1.02 -18.39
C VAL A 245 -22.63 -0.10 -18.81
N SER A 246 -22.70 -0.40 -20.10
CA SER A 246 -23.59 -1.45 -20.64
C SER A 246 -23.34 -2.85 -20.04
N GLU A 247 -24.38 -3.69 -19.98
CA GLU A 247 -24.30 -5.06 -19.45
C GLU A 247 -23.26 -5.93 -20.18
N ARG A 248 -23.14 -5.76 -21.51
CA ARG A 248 -22.11 -6.47 -22.30
C ARG A 248 -20.70 -6.13 -21.81
N VAL A 249 -20.42 -4.85 -21.60
CA VAL A 249 -19.10 -4.42 -21.13
C VAL A 249 -18.85 -4.92 -19.70
N GLN A 250 -19.83 -4.87 -18.81
CA GLN A 250 -19.70 -5.43 -17.46
C GLN A 250 -19.35 -6.91 -17.52
N THR A 251 -20.03 -7.68 -18.37
CA THR A 251 -19.77 -9.11 -18.57
C THR A 251 -18.36 -9.36 -19.08
N ILE A 252 -17.91 -8.60 -20.10
CA ILE A 252 -16.55 -8.71 -20.64
C ILE A 252 -15.51 -8.44 -19.55
N ARG A 253 -15.69 -7.36 -18.78
CA ARG A 253 -14.76 -7.01 -17.68
C ARG A 253 -14.69 -8.12 -16.64
N THR A 254 -15.83 -8.69 -16.24
CA THR A 254 -15.87 -9.82 -15.30
C THR A 254 -15.12 -11.02 -15.85
N ILE A 255 -15.34 -11.42 -17.11
CA ILE A 255 -14.63 -12.55 -17.72
C ILE A 255 -13.12 -12.33 -17.72
N MET A 256 -12.65 -11.15 -18.15
CA MET A 256 -11.22 -10.83 -18.20
C MET A 256 -10.59 -10.77 -16.79
N ASP A 257 -11.32 -10.21 -15.81
CA ASP A 257 -10.86 -10.17 -14.42
C ASP A 257 -10.76 -11.55 -13.78
N GLU A 258 -11.69 -12.47 -14.08
CA GLU A 258 -11.65 -13.85 -13.59
C GLU A 258 -10.50 -14.63 -14.24
N LEU A 259 -10.28 -14.45 -15.54
CA LEU A 259 -9.10 -15.02 -16.21
C LEU A 259 -7.81 -14.51 -15.59
N GLN A 260 -7.71 -13.21 -15.29
CA GLN A 260 -6.54 -12.63 -14.63
C GLN A 260 -6.39 -13.14 -13.19
N ARG A 261 -7.49 -13.37 -12.49
CA ARG A 261 -7.48 -14.00 -11.16
C ARG A 261 -6.85 -15.38 -11.23
N ILE A 262 -7.24 -16.21 -12.19
CA ILE A 262 -6.67 -17.55 -12.39
C ILE A 262 -5.18 -17.44 -12.77
N ASP A 263 -4.80 -16.55 -13.69
CA ASP A 263 -3.40 -16.27 -14.07
C ASP A 263 -2.52 -15.97 -12.83
N SER A 264 -2.99 -15.04 -12.00
CA SER A 264 -2.30 -14.62 -10.77
C SER A 264 -2.17 -15.77 -9.76
N HIS A 265 -3.25 -16.53 -9.54
CA HIS A 265 -3.24 -17.65 -8.58
C HIS A 265 -2.37 -18.83 -9.06
N LEU A 266 -2.31 -19.09 -10.37
CA LEU A 266 -1.43 -20.11 -10.94
C LEU A 266 0.04 -19.75 -10.68
N LEU A 267 0.42 -18.48 -10.84
CA LEU A 267 1.78 -18.04 -10.51
C LEU A 267 2.05 -18.10 -9.00
N PHE A 268 1.13 -17.59 -8.17
CA PHE A 268 1.24 -17.64 -6.71
C PHE A 268 1.47 -19.07 -6.22
N TYR A 269 0.63 -20.02 -6.62
CA TYR A 269 0.75 -21.42 -6.22
C TYR A 269 2.05 -22.06 -6.73
N SER A 270 2.44 -21.74 -7.96
CA SER A 270 3.70 -22.20 -8.57
C SER A 270 4.93 -21.75 -7.77
N CYS A 271 5.01 -20.45 -7.46
CA CYS A 271 6.10 -19.87 -6.70
C CYS A 271 6.12 -20.39 -5.26
N LEU A 272 4.96 -20.49 -4.60
CA LEU A 272 4.84 -21.07 -3.26
C LEU A 272 5.39 -22.50 -3.22
N CYS A 273 5.01 -23.34 -4.18
CA CYS A 273 5.53 -24.70 -4.26
C CYS A 273 7.04 -24.72 -4.48
N MET A 274 7.56 -23.85 -5.35
CA MET A 274 9.00 -23.72 -5.60
C MET A 274 9.76 -23.31 -4.33
N ASP A 275 9.25 -22.38 -3.54
CA ASP A 275 9.88 -21.95 -2.28
C ASP A 275 9.92 -23.07 -1.24
N LEU A 276 8.91 -23.94 -1.25
CA LEU A 276 8.88 -25.17 -0.44
C LEU A 276 9.74 -26.31 -1.03
N GLY A 277 10.36 -26.10 -2.20
CA GLY A 277 11.26 -27.04 -2.88
C GLY A 277 10.63 -27.88 -4.00
N GLY A 278 9.33 -27.72 -4.28
CA GLY A 278 8.57 -28.46 -5.29
C GLY A 278 8.59 -27.82 -6.68
N LEU A 279 9.58 -28.17 -7.50
CA LEU A 279 9.75 -27.58 -8.85
C LEU A 279 8.72 -28.05 -9.90
N THR A 280 8.13 -29.24 -9.75
CA THR A 280 7.21 -29.77 -10.77
C THR A 280 5.93 -28.93 -10.88
N ALA A 281 5.38 -28.51 -9.74
CA ALA A 281 4.18 -27.66 -9.71
C ALA A 281 4.42 -26.32 -10.39
N PHE A 282 5.64 -25.77 -10.26
CA PHE A 282 6.03 -24.52 -10.90
C PHE A 282 5.91 -24.60 -12.44
N PHE A 283 6.48 -25.65 -13.05
CA PHE A 283 6.39 -25.81 -14.51
C PHE A 283 4.97 -26.06 -15.01
N TYR A 284 4.15 -26.81 -14.25
CA TYR A 284 2.77 -27.06 -14.63
C TYR A 284 1.90 -25.81 -14.53
N GLY A 285 2.05 -25.02 -13.46
CA GLY A 285 1.31 -23.78 -13.32
C GLY A 285 1.68 -22.79 -14.42
N PHE A 286 2.96 -22.66 -14.79
CA PHE A 286 3.37 -21.82 -15.94
C PHE A 286 2.82 -22.30 -17.29
N ARG A 287 2.78 -23.62 -17.53
CA ARG A 287 2.18 -24.18 -18.76
C ARG A 287 0.70 -23.81 -18.88
N ASP A 288 -0.06 -23.93 -17.79
CA ASP A 288 -1.49 -23.64 -17.82
C ASP A 288 -1.76 -22.13 -17.82
N ARG A 289 -0.91 -21.35 -17.14
CA ARG A 289 -0.89 -19.89 -17.20
C ARG A 289 -0.71 -19.39 -18.63
N GLU A 290 0.17 -20.00 -19.40
CA GLU A 290 0.45 -19.64 -20.80
C GLU A 290 -0.80 -19.64 -21.70
N LYS A 291 -1.76 -20.55 -21.43
CA LYS A 291 -3.02 -20.59 -22.19
C LYS A 291 -3.84 -19.32 -21.98
N ILE A 292 -3.88 -18.80 -20.76
CA ILE A 292 -4.58 -17.56 -20.42
C ILE A 292 -3.85 -16.37 -21.05
N LEU A 293 -2.51 -16.36 -21.00
CA LEU A 293 -1.72 -15.31 -21.62
C LEU A 293 -1.93 -15.21 -23.14
N ASN A 294 -2.13 -16.35 -23.82
CA ASN A 294 -2.47 -16.36 -25.24
C ASN A 294 -3.85 -15.73 -25.50
N ILE A 295 -4.85 -15.97 -24.65
CA ILE A 295 -6.17 -15.34 -24.75
C ILE A 295 -6.06 -13.81 -24.61
N PHE A 296 -5.24 -13.35 -23.67
CA PHE A 296 -4.95 -11.91 -23.49
C PHE A 296 -4.19 -11.32 -24.68
N GLU A 297 -3.23 -12.03 -25.23
CA GLU A 297 -2.50 -11.61 -26.43
C GLU A 297 -3.45 -11.43 -27.62
N GLU A 298 -4.36 -12.39 -27.85
CA GLU A 298 -5.33 -12.31 -28.95
C GLU A 298 -6.34 -11.17 -28.78
N THR A 299 -6.80 -10.92 -27.55
CA THR A 299 -7.84 -9.92 -27.28
C THR A 299 -7.28 -8.50 -27.11
N CYS A 300 -6.16 -8.37 -26.42
CA CYS A 300 -5.61 -7.07 -26.00
C CYS A 300 -4.33 -6.70 -26.74
N GLY A 301 -3.66 -7.65 -27.41
CA GLY A 301 -2.35 -7.45 -28.04
C GLY A 301 -1.18 -7.43 -27.05
N GLY A 302 -1.44 -7.60 -25.76
CA GLY A 302 -0.45 -7.60 -24.69
C GLY A 302 -0.67 -8.77 -23.74
N ARG A 303 0.42 -9.24 -23.10
CA ARG A 303 0.40 -10.43 -22.23
C ARG A 303 0.53 -10.13 -20.74
N LEU A 304 0.98 -8.94 -20.38
CA LEU A 304 1.18 -8.54 -18.99
C LEU A 304 0.56 -7.16 -18.75
N ILE A 305 0.98 -6.20 -19.57
CA ILE A 305 0.40 -4.85 -19.61
C ILE A 305 -0.54 -4.81 -20.80
N MET A 306 -1.85 -4.81 -20.54
CA MET A 306 -2.87 -5.09 -21.54
C MET A 306 -3.67 -3.84 -21.95
N ASN A 307 -3.69 -2.79 -21.12
CA ASN A 307 -4.35 -1.50 -21.39
C ASN A 307 -5.83 -1.58 -21.84
N TYR A 308 -6.51 -2.69 -21.54
CA TYR A 308 -7.78 -3.02 -22.18
C TYR A 308 -9.00 -2.29 -21.59
N ASN A 309 -9.10 -2.22 -20.27
CA ASN A 309 -10.21 -1.54 -19.59
C ASN A 309 -10.11 -0.02 -19.83
N THR A 310 -11.17 0.67 -20.21
CA THR A 310 -11.14 2.12 -20.43
C THR A 310 -12.24 2.79 -19.62
N ILE A 311 -12.09 4.08 -19.33
CA ILE A 311 -13.15 4.83 -18.64
C ILE A 311 -14.38 4.84 -19.55
N GLY A 312 -15.49 4.30 -19.05
CA GLY A 312 -16.76 4.15 -19.76
C GLY A 312 -16.88 2.87 -20.60
N GLY A 313 -15.88 1.97 -20.62
CA GLY A 313 -15.88 0.86 -21.56
C GLY A 313 -14.72 -0.14 -21.51
N VAL A 314 -14.52 -0.80 -22.64
CA VAL A 314 -13.33 -1.57 -22.98
C VAL A 314 -12.78 -1.04 -24.31
N GLN A 315 -11.48 -1.22 -24.55
CA GLN A 315 -10.82 -0.70 -25.75
C GLN A 315 -11.32 -1.33 -27.06
N ALA A 316 -11.60 -2.63 -27.04
CA ALA A 316 -12.11 -3.39 -28.17
C ALA A 316 -13.04 -4.51 -27.67
N ASP A 317 -13.91 -5.03 -28.53
CA ASP A 317 -14.69 -6.23 -28.18
C ASP A 317 -13.78 -7.46 -28.08
N ILE A 318 -14.27 -8.53 -27.46
CA ILE A 318 -13.54 -9.80 -27.31
C ILE A 318 -13.18 -10.36 -28.69
N HIS A 319 -11.99 -10.98 -28.80
CA HIS A 319 -11.53 -11.59 -30.04
C HIS A 319 -12.51 -12.67 -30.53
N PRO A 320 -12.80 -12.79 -31.85
CA PRO A 320 -13.75 -13.80 -32.36
C PRO A 320 -13.37 -15.25 -32.05
N ASN A 321 -12.09 -15.54 -31.78
CA ASN A 321 -11.61 -16.88 -31.42
C ASN A 321 -11.65 -17.15 -29.90
N PHE A 322 -12.25 -16.28 -29.10
CA PHE A 322 -12.37 -16.47 -27.67
C PHE A 322 -13.26 -17.69 -27.37
N VAL A 323 -12.63 -18.78 -26.90
CA VAL A 323 -13.27 -20.07 -26.56
C VAL A 323 -12.79 -20.55 -25.21
#